data_AF-A0A8G2M961-F1
#
_entry.id   AF-A0A8G2M961-F1
#
_cell.length_a   1.000
_cell.length_b   1.000
_cell.length_c   1.000
_cell.angle_alpha   90.00
_cell.angle_beta   90.00
_cell.angle_gamma   90.00
#
_symmetry.space_group_name_H-M   'P 1'
#
loop_
_entity.id
_entity.type
_entity.pdbx_description
1 polymer ?
#
loop_
_entity_poly.entity_id
_entity_poly.type
_entity_poly.pdbx_seq_one_letter_code
_entity_poly.pdbx_strand_id
1 'polypeptide(L)'
;MTTYMLMYSIPEKAGGITSVMLNRSKLLAEKGYSCALLTLDDKNYDPLRAKLTNSGRLHKQVKIVNLYEELKTLYDVENTEIENKNMQTFEKLNLLNQEGFYIQKDEYEEKNMLDTLKITIT
;
A
#
# COMPACT_ATOMS: atom_id res chain seq x y z
N MET A 1 6.16 18.25 1.66
CA MET A 1 5.53 17.43 2.72
C MET A 1 4.17 16.96 2.20
N THR A 2 3.86 15.66 2.33
CA THR A 2 2.62 15.08 1.80
C THR A 2 1.71 14.68 2.96
N THR A 3 0.44 15.07 2.89
CA THR A 3 -0.56 14.64 3.90
C THR A 3 -1.18 13.31 3.48
N TYR A 4 -1.06 12.29 4.32
CA TYR A 4 -1.70 11.00 4.10
C TYR A 4 -2.99 10.90 4.91
N MET A 5 -4.08 10.61 4.22
CA MET A 5 -5.42 10.49 4.77
C MET A 5 -5.81 9.02 4.80
N LEU A 6 -5.61 8.37 5.94
CA LEU A 6 -5.86 6.95 6.12
C LEU A 6 -7.35 6.64 6.22
N MET A 7 -7.79 5.62 5.49
CA MET A 7 -9.12 5.05 5.52
C MET A 7 -9.03 3.53 5.41
N TYR A 8 -9.95 2.76 5.99
CA TYR A 8 -9.94 1.31 5.79
C TYR A 8 -10.22 0.97 4.32
N SER A 9 -11.32 1.49 3.75
CA SER A 9 -11.67 1.31 2.34
C SER A 9 -12.47 2.49 1.78
N ILE A 10 -12.56 2.57 0.45
CA ILE A 10 -13.45 3.49 -0.26
C ILE A 10 -14.55 2.64 -0.93
N PRO A 11 -15.80 2.66 -0.43
CA PRO A 11 -16.90 1.95 -1.06
C PRO A 11 -17.32 2.61 -2.37
N GLU A 12 -17.87 1.83 -3.31
CA GLU A 12 -18.38 2.36 -4.58
C GLU A 12 -19.49 3.41 -4.39
N LYS A 13 -20.36 3.16 -3.40
CA LYS A 13 -21.34 4.13 -2.91
C LYS A 13 -20.76 4.80 -1.68
N ALA A 14 -20.23 6.00 -1.86
CA ALA A 14 -19.63 6.76 -0.76
C ALA A 14 -20.68 7.11 0.31
N GLY A 15 -20.40 6.75 1.56
CA GLY A 15 -21.10 7.29 2.73
C GLY A 15 -20.56 8.65 3.15
N GLY A 16 -20.95 9.11 4.34
CA GLY A 16 -20.57 10.43 4.87
C GLY A 16 -19.06 10.63 5.00
N ILE A 17 -18.36 9.71 5.67
CA ILE A 17 -16.91 9.80 5.90
C ILE A 17 -16.15 9.84 4.59
N THR A 18 -16.46 8.93 3.66
CA THR A 18 -15.81 8.87 2.35
C THR A 18 -16.02 10.16 1.56
N SER A 19 -17.23 10.71 1.59
CA SER A 19 -17.54 11.97 0.90
C SER A 19 -16.77 13.14 1.50
N VAL A 20 -16.65 13.21 2.83
CA VAL A 20 -15.84 14.24 3.52
C VAL A 20 -14.36 14.11 3.17
N MET A 21 -13.82 12.89 3.14
CA MET A 21 -12.41 12.66 2.84
C MET A 21 -12.06 13.00 1.38
N LEU A 22 -12.92 12.61 0.44
CA LEU A 22 -12.77 12.99 -0.98
C LEU A 22 -12.85 14.51 -1.17
N ASN A 23 -13.78 15.18 -0.48
CA ASN A 23 -13.90 16.64 -0.56
C ASN A 23 -12.70 17.35 0.09
N ARG A 24 -12.24 16.87 1.24
CA ARG A 24 -11.08 17.42 1.95
C ARG A 24 -9.81 17.29 1.12
N SER A 25 -9.58 16.11 0.52
CA SER A 25 -8.41 15.89 -0.34
C SER A 25 -8.43 16.80 -1.57
N LYS A 26 -9.61 16.97 -2.19
CA LYS A 26 -9.82 17.91 -3.29
C LYS A 26 -9.48 19.34 -2.89
N LEU A 27 -10.04 19.84 -1.79
CA LEU A 27 -9.79 21.20 -1.30
C LEU A 27 -8.31 21.44 -0.96
N LEU A 28 -7.63 20.46 -0.39
CA LEU A 28 -6.19 20.54 -0.12
C LEU A 28 -5.39 20.65 -1.42
N ALA A 29 -5.69 19.82 -2.41
CA ALA A 29 -5.03 19.85 -3.70
C ALA A 29 -5.27 21.17 -4.46
N GLU A 30 -6.50 21.70 -4.43
CA GLU A 30 -6.84 22.99 -5.04
C GLU A 30 -6.09 24.18 -4.40
N LYS A 31 -5.71 24.05 -3.12
CA LYS A 31 -4.85 25.02 -2.42
C LYS A 31 -3.36 24.78 -2.62
N GLY A 32 -2.97 23.84 -3.48
CA GLY A 32 -1.57 23.52 -3.78
C GLY A 32 -0.90 22.59 -2.77
N TYR A 33 -1.63 22.00 -1.82
CA TYR A 33 -1.08 21.02 -0.90
C TYR A 33 -1.05 19.62 -1.52
N SER A 34 0.06 18.90 -1.32
CA SER A 34 0.15 17.49 -1.72
C SER A 34 -0.57 16.60 -0.71
N CYS A 35 -1.48 15.76 -1.20
CA CYS A 35 -2.17 14.79 -0.35
C CYS A 35 -2.53 13.50 -1.09
N ALA A 36 -2.69 12.42 -0.32
CA ALA A 36 -3.07 11.10 -0.81
C ALA A 36 -4.07 10.44 0.15
N LEU A 37 -4.98 9.65 -0.40
CA LEU A 37 -5.85 8.76 0.35
C LEU A 37 -5.15 7.40 0.45
N LEU A 38 -4.96 6.89 1.67
CA LEU A 38 -4.35 5.58 1.92
C LEU A 38 -5.44 4.60 2.31
N THR A 39 -5.49 3.43 1.66
CA THR A 39 -6.48 2.37 1.93
C THR A 39 -5.82 1.05 2.32
N LEU A 40 -6.54 0.23 3.08
CA LEU A 40 -6.01 -0.97 3.75
C LEU A 40 -6.79 -2.26 3.41
N ASP A 41 -7.71 -2.22 2.45
CA ASP A 41 -8.45 -3.39 1.99
C ASP A 41 -7.79 -4.03 0.75
N ASP A 42 -8.27 -5.21 0.36
CA ASP A 42 -7.74 -6.04 -0.72
C ASP A 42 -8.43 -5.81 -2.09
N LYS A 43 -9.22 -4.74 -2.21
CA LYS A 43 -9.97 -4.43 -3.44
C LYS A 43 -9.03 -3.95 -4.56
N ASN A 44 -9.43 -4.23 -5.81
CA ASN A 44 -8.86 -3.56 -6.98
C ASN A 44 -9.41 -2.12 -7.10
N TYR A 45 -8.54 -1.13 -6.97
CA TYR A 45 -8.89 0.29 -6.99
C TYR A 45 -8.87 0.91 -8.38
N ASP A 46 -8.36 0.24 -9.43
CA ASP A 46 -8.25 0.84 -10.78
C ASP A 46 -9.59 1.32 -11.35
N PRO A 47 -10.67 0.50 -11.33
CA PRO A 47 -11.98 0.96 -11.80
C PRO A 47 -12.50 2.14 -10.98
N LEU A 48 -12.24 2.12 -9.67
CA LEU A 48 -12.71 3.15 -8.75
C LEU A 48 -11.95 4.47 -8.95
N ARG A 49 -10.63 4.44 -9.12
CA ARG A 49 -9.79 5.60 -9.44
C ARG A 49 -10.28 6.28 -10.72
N ALA A 50 -10.51 5.50 -11.78
CA ALA A 50 -11.02 6.00 -13.04
C ALA A 50 -12.41 6.65 -12.86
N LYS A 51 -13.34 5.95 -12.19
CA LYS A 51 -14.70 6.46 -11.92
C LYS A 51 -14.69 7.76 -11.12
N LEU A 52 -13.93 7.84 -10.04
CA LEU A 52 -13.89 9.02 -9.17
C LEU A 52 -13.19 10.21 -9.85
N THR A 53 -12.14 9.97 -10.63
CA THR A 53 -11.43 11.01 -11.37
C THR A 53 -12.31 11.55 -12.50
N ASN A 54 -12.93 10.68 -13.29
CA ASN A 54 -13.79 11.06 -14.42
C ASN A 54 -15.06 11.80 -13.98
N SER A 55 -15.59 11.46 -12.80
CA SER A 55 -16.73 12.19 -12.21
C SER A 55 -16.35 13.47 -11.46
N GLY A 56 -15.06 13.81 -11.37
CA GLY A 56 -14.57 14.98 -10.65
C GLY A 56 -14.67 14.90 -9.12
N ARG A 57 -15.00 13.72 -8.58
CA ARG A 57 -15.08 13.43 -7.14
C ARG A 57 -13.71 13.24 -6.51
N LEU A 58 -12.72 12.82 -7.30
CA LEU A 58 -11.31 12.81 -6.95
C LEU A 58 -10.58 13.84 -7.81
N HIS A 59 -9.85 14.74 -7.16
CA HIS A 59 -9.04 15.73 -7.88
C HIS A 59 -7.86 15.05 -8.57
N LYS A 60 -7.50 15.47 -9.80
CA LYS A 60 -6.48 14.80 -10.65
C LYS A 60 -5.09 14.68 -10.00
N GLN A 61 -4.77 15.55 -9.04
CA GLN A 61 -3.50 15.52 -8.30
C GLN A 61 -3.53 14.64 -7.05
N VAL A 62 -4.72 14.21 -6.60
CA VAL A 62 -4.88 13.37 -5.41
C VAL A 62 -4.79 11.91 -5.83
N LYS A 63 -3.90 11.16 -5.18
CA LYS A 63 -3.74 9.72 -5.41
C LYS A 63 -4.54 8.90 -4.39
N ILE A 64 -5.06 7.77 -4.82
CA ILE A 64 -5.46 6.67 -3.93
C ILE A 64 -4.35 5.64 -3.95
N VAL A 65 -3.70 5.45 -2.80
CA VAL A 65 -2.65 4.46 -2.57
C VAL A 65 -3.28 3.34 -1.75
N ASN A 66 -3.30 2.13 -2.28
CA ASN A 66 -3.81 0.97 -1.56
C ASN A 66 -2.63 0.11 -1.10
N LEU A 67 -2.59 -0.23 0.19
CA LEU A 67 -1.48 -0.98 0.76
C LEU A 67 -1.31 -2.36 0.12
N TYR A 68 -2.40 -3.08 -0.14
CA TYR A 68 -2.33 -4.42 -0.72
C TYR A 68 -1.85 -4.40 -2.16
N GLU A 69 -2.28 -3.42 -2.96
CA GLU A 69 -1.77 -3.23 -4.32
C GLU A 69 -0.27 -2.91 -4.32
N GLU A 70 0.19 -2.01 -3.44
CA GLU A 70 1.62 -1.70 -3.30
C GLU A 70 2.42 -2.93 -2.86
N LEU A 71 1.95 -3.67 -1.85
CA LEU A 71 2.60 -4.90 -1.40
C LEU A 71 2.59 -5.97 -2.48
N LYS A 72 1.52 -6.10 -3.25
CA LYS A 72 1.47 -7.05 -4.38
C LYS A 72 2.49 -6.68 -5.45
N THR A 73 2.62 -5.40 -5.79
CA THR A 73 3.66 -4.93 -6.71
C THR A 73 5.06 -5.20 -6.17
N LEU A 74 5.27 -5.02 -4.86
CA LEU A 74 6.53 -5.36 -4.23
C LEU A 74 6.77 -6.87 -4.34
N TYR A 75 5.87 -7.72 -3.86
CA TYR A 75 6.07 -9.17 -3.83
C TYR A 75 5.73 -9.89 -5.14
N ASP A 76 5.69 -9.17 -6.27
CA ASP A 76 5.54 -9.77 -7.60
C ASP A 76 6.85 -10.46 -7.99
N VAL A 77 6.96 -11.74 -7.59
CA VAL A 77 8.14 -12.61 -7.72
C VAL A 77 8.55 -12.91 -9.17
N GLU A 78 7.75 -12.51 -10.16
CA GLU A 78 8.16 -12.60 -11.58
C GLU A 78 9.13 -11.47 -11.98
N ASN A 79 9.35 -10.47 -11.12
CA ASN A 79 10.25 -9.35 -11.38
C ASN A 79 11.46 -9.34 -10.43
N THR A 80 12.58 -9.88 -10.92
CA THR A 80 13.85 -10.07 -10.18
C THR A 80 14.43 -8.76 -9.62
N GLU A 81 14.14 -7.61 -10.23
CA GLU A 81 14.62 -6.31 -9.73
C GLU A 81 13.85 -5.87 -8.47
N ILE A 82 12.55 -6.17 -8.42
CA ILE A 82 11.69 -5.82 -7.28
C ILE A 82 11.99 -6.73 -6.09
N GLU A 83 12.22 -8.02 -6.33
CA GLU A 83 12.64 -8.99 -5.30
C GLU A 83 13.90 -8.52 -4.58
N ASN A 84 14.95 -8.14 -5.32
CA ASN A 84 16.20 -7.65 -4.76
C ASN A 84 16.01 -6.37 -3.92
N LYS A 85 15.16 -5.44 -4.38
CA LYS A 85 14.86 -4.21 -3.66
C LYS A 85 14.07 -4.45 -2.37
N ASN A 86 13.16 -5.42 -2.37
CA ASN A 86 12.41 -5.79 -1.17
C ASN A 86 13.31 -6.44 -0.15
N MET A 87 14.21 -7.34 -0.58
CA MET A 87 15.18 -7.99 0.30
C MET A 87 16.03 -6.94 1.03
N GLN A 88 16.59 -5.97 0.29
CA GLN A 88 17.35 -4.87 0.88
C GLN A 88 16.51 -4.02 1.85
N THR A 89 15.24 -3.80 1.54
CA THR A 89 14.32 -3.03 2.40
C THR A 89 14.00 -3.80 3.68
N PHE A 90 13.71 -5.09 3.58
CA PHE A 90 13.45 -5.98 4.72
C PHE A 90 14.66 -6.09 5.63
N GLU A 91 15.86 -6.29 5.09
CA GLU A 91 17.12 -6.27 5.86
C GLU A 91 17.29 -4.95 6.61
N LYS A 92 17.02 -3.82 5.96
CA LYS A 92 17.10 -2.50 6.59
C LYS A 92 16.06 -2.32 7.70
N LEU A 93 14.83 -2.81 7.51
CA LEU A 93 13.78 -2.75 8.52
C LEU A 93 14.08 -3.68 9.71
N ASN A 94 14.68 -4.84 9.47
CA ASN A 94 15.13 -5.75 10.52
C ASN A 94 16.24 -5.15 11.40
N LEU A 95 17.04 -4.23 10.85
CA LEU A 95 18.03 -3.47 11.63
C LEU A 95 17.39 -2.38 12.52
N LEU A 96 16.15 -1.99 12.24
CA LEU A 96 15.38 -1.06 13.07
C LEU A 96 14.72 -1.82 14.23
N ASN A 97 15.53 -2.33 15.17
CA ASN A 97 15.03 -2.71 16.48
C ASN A 97 14.47 -1.45 17.17
N GLN A 98 13.14 -1.32 17.20
CA GLN A 98 12.49 -0.30 18.02
C GLN A 98 12.33 -0.85 19.44
N GLU A 99 12.73 -0.06 20.43
CA GLU A 99 12.58 -0.41 21.84
C GLU A 99 11.12 -0.75 22.15
N GLY A 100 10.86 -1.98 22.62
CA GLY A 100 9.51 -2.48 22.90
C GLY A 100 8.82 -3.25 21.77
N PHE A 101 9.42 -3.36 20.57
CA PHE A 101 8.91 -4.18 19.47
C PHE A 101 9.85 -5.36 19.21
N TYR A 102 9.30 -6.58 19.18
CA TYR A 102 10.04 -7.79 18.87
C TYR A 102 9.60 -8.31 17.50
N ILE A 103 10.56 -8.48 16.58
CA ILE A 103 10.32 -9.22 15.34
C ILE A 103 10.37 -10.71 15.69
N GLN A 104 9.24 -11.41 15.54
CA GLN A 104 9.16 -12.84 15.79
C GLN A 104 9.89 -13.57 14.65
N LYS A 105 11.10 -14.07 14.94
CA LYS A 105 12.02 -14.63 13.93
C LYS A 105 11.58 -16.00 13.41
N ASP A 106 10.79 -16.73 14.21
CA ASP A 106 10.59 -18.17 14.03
C ASP A 106 9.81 -18.53 12.76
N GLU A 107 8.86 -17.71 12.30
CA GLU A 107 8.08 -18.02 11.09
C GLU A 107 8.81 -17.75 9.76
N TYR A 108 9.76 -16.81 9.74
CA TYR A 108 10.43 -16.40 8.51
C TYR A 108 11.58 -17.34 8.13
N GLU A 109 12.28 -17.89 9.13
CA GLU A 109 13.36 -18.86 8.90
C GLU A 109 12.82 -20.24 8.51
N GLU A 110 11.73 -20.72 9.14
CA GLU A 110 11.13 -22.02 8.80
C GLU A 110 10.62 -22.07 7.35
N LYS A 111 10.02 -20.98 6.85
CA LYS A 111 9.43 -20.94 5.52
C LYS A 111 10.48 -20.93 4.41
N ASN A 112 11.59 -20.20 4.60
CA ASN A 112 12.71 -20.17 3.67
C ASN A 112 13.46 -21.52 3.62
N MET A 113 13.59 -22.24 4.75
CA MET A 113 14.17 -23.59 4.73
C MET A 113 13.30 -24.58 3.96
N LEU A 114 11.96 -24.49 4.07
CA LEU A 114 11.02 -25.36 3.37
C LEU A 114 11.04 -25.16 1.84
N ASP A 115 11.15 -23.92 1.37
CA ASP A 115 11.20 -23.64 -0.07
C ASP A 115 12.57 -24.00 -0.69
N THR A 116 13.67 -23.83 0.06
CA THR A 116 15.00 -24.29 -0.37
C THR A 116 15.10 -25.83 -0.41
N LEU A 117 14.41 -26.54 0.50
CA LEU A 117 14.34 -28.00 0.48
C LEU A 117 13.58 -28.53 -0.75
N LYS A 118 12.48 -27.88 -1.17
CA LYS A 118 11.70 -28.33 -2.34
C LYS A 118 12.48 -28.24 -3.65
N ILE A 119 13.34 -27.24 -3.80
CA ILE A 119 14.18 -27.04 -4.98
C ILE A 119 15.30 -28.09 -5.06
N THR A 120 15.71 -28.68 -3.93
CA THR A 120 16.81 -29.65 -3.87
C THR A 120 16.36 -31.11 -4.05
N ILE A 121 15.05 -31.41 -3.94
CA ILE A 121 14.49 -32.77 -4.01
C ILE A 121 13.70 -33.01 -5.32
N THR A 122 14.02 -32.29 -6.40
CA THR A 122 13.51 -32.56 -7.75
C THR A 122 14.68 -32.76 -8.70
#